data_AF-A0A085MAS7-F1
#
_entry.id   AF-A0A085MAS7-F1
#
_cell.length_a   1.000
_cell.length_b   1.000
_cell.length_c   1.000
_cell.angle_alpha   90.00
_cell.angle_beta   90.00
_cell.angle_gamma   90.00
#
_symmetry.space_group_name_H-M   'P 1'
#
loop_
_entity.id
_entity.type
_entity.pdbx_description
1 polymer ?
#
loop_
_entity_poly.entity_id
_entity_poly.type
_entity_poly.pdbx_seq_one_letter_code
_entity_poly.pdbx_strand_id
1 'polypeptide(L)'
;MVESTGVEIPVMNGVASPSDSSVNLLPSKGNSLDRYGPTIVRITSVALGVAGICVFCRSIRMNSAKFTQFKTATDIPEQFYQRHVRLHGIVNSVNGDGQLLVSHSPILRLPWQSKASSNEPQPSRINVRLAGIELVSGGADWLRHNLSSKTIKFELLTRREQNILADVFAKRTRWSPLFYNVNRELVRRGLSRVVSVDDEEHLRDMQSIPRYGRLIQRLLISEHYADKRGIGYWKRPNAIEAMASYPKQTVEIIKHSNVASLFNLFYRQTKALSVILLTTSRRMLPFFFHGLRLIFDSAKRTVTLLWRIASKLTYSAVIVEQLAISLFASMYHIQPFGHCLYRGIAKAHPRFLNRTVLVKNNDVETAMKLLNRNMAAEGLLDIYRRTRYYEKPYKQRNRLSYEICKAIYNEDMRRKIALVTRKNRPDRWPGQY
;
A
#
# COMPACT_ATOMS: atom_id res chain seq x y z
N MET A 1 -21.55 72.92 2.42
CA MET A 1 -21.95 73.27 1.04
C MET A 1 -23.05 72.29 0.65
N VAL A 2 -24.32 72.62 0.47
CA VAL A 2 -25.13 73.85 0.44
C VAL A 2 -26.56 73.30 0.69
N GLU A 3 -27.23 73.67 1.79
CA GLU A 3 -28.27 74.74 1.86
C GLU A 3 -29.59 74.31 1.19
N SER A 4 -30.64 74.02 1.98
CA SER A 4 -31.74 74.94 2.37
C SER A 4 -32.60 75.40 1.18
N THR A 5 -33.90 75.14 1.19
CA THR A 5 -34.98 76.11 1.50
C THR A 5 -36.30 75.30 1.53
N GLY A 6 -37.29 75.46 2.42
CA GLY A 6 -37.69 76.59 3.24
C GLY A 6 -38.75 77.42 2.51
N VAL A 7 -40.05 77.11 2.67
CA VAL A 7 -41.16 78.08 2.52
C VAL A 7 -42.33 77.71 3.46
N GLU A 8 -42.78 78.75 4.16
CA GLU A 8 -43.74 78.89 5.27
C GLU A 8 -45.20 79.06 4.79
N ILE A 9 -46.22 78.47 5.48
CA ILE A 9 -47.27 79.14 6.34
C ILE A 9 -48.45 79.76 5.50
N PRO A 10 -49.71 80.05 5.96
CA PRO A 10 -50.42 79.88 7.26
C PRO A 10 -51.91 79.38 7.19
N VAL A 11 -52.60 79.38 8.35
CA VAL A 11 -53.95 79.98 8.64
C VAL A 11 -55.11 79.04 9.10
N MET A 12 -55.47 79.27 10.39
CA MET A 12 -56.80 79.33 11.07
C MET A 12 -57.72 78.11 11.22
N ASN A 13 -57.78 77.62 12.45
CA ASN A 13 -58.87 77.78 13.45
C ASN A 13 -60.33 77.99 12.99
N GLY A 14 -61.21 77.19 13.61
CA GLY A 14 -62.64 77.44 13.80
C GLY A 14 -63.47 76.20 13.42
N VAL A 15 -64.49 75.73 14.14
CA VAL A 15 -65.27 76.15 15.31
C VAL A 15 -65.98 74.86 15.79
N ALA A 16 -66.16 74.71 17.10
CA ALA A 16 -66.98 73.64 17.68
C ALA A 16 -68.47 73.98 17.61
N SER A 17 -69.34 73.01 17.32
CA SER A 17 -70.49 72.60 18.18
C SER A 17 -71.57 71.78 17.42
N PRO A 18 -72.39 70.99 18.15
CA PRO A 18 -72.94 69.72 17.69
C PRO A 18 -74.46 69.76 17.45
N SER A 19 -75.00 68.74 16.77
CA SER A 19 -76.36 68.24 16.99
C SER A 19 -76.57 66.91 16.26
N ASP A 20 -76.87 65.87 17.04
CA ASP A 20 -77.95 64.88 16.88
C ASP A 20 -78.36 64.47 15.45
N SER A 21 -78.64 63.22 15.12
CA SER A 21 -78.78 61.95 15.82
C SER A 21 -79.20 60.95 14.74
N SER A 22 -78.65 59.74 14.74
CA SER A 22 -79.38 58.52 14.37
C SER A 22 -78.44 57.32 14.39
N VAL A 23 -78.73 56.50 15.38
CA VAL A 23 -78.35 55.10 15.57
C VAL A 23 -78.26 54.36 14.22
N ASN A 24 -77.07 53.89 13.90
CA ASN A 24 -76.88 52.65 13.15
C ASN A 24 -75.85 51.80 13.90
N LEU A 25 -76.34 51.09 14.91
CA LEU A 25 -75.66 49.95 15.51
C LEU A 25 -75.68 48.79 14.50
N LEU A 26 -74.79 48.84 13.53
CA LEU A 26 -74.28 47.63 12.90
C LEU A 26 -72.83 47.49 13.34
N PRO A 27 -72.42 46.39 14.01
CA PRO A 27 -71.01 46.13 14.18
C PRO A 27 -70.43 46.02 12.78
N SER A 28 -69.58 46.97 12.41
CA SER A 28 -68.72 46.85 11.24
C SER A 28 -68.04 45.48 11.34
N LYS A 29 -68.49 44.53 10.50
CA LYS A 29 -67.77 43.31 10.15
C LYS A 29 -66.55 43.72 9.31
N GLY A 30 -65.70 44.55 9.89
CA GLY A 30 -64.46 45.03 9.33
C GLY A 30 -63.33 44.53 10.20
N ASN A 31 -62.45 43.72 9.60
CA ASN A 31 -61.08 43.49 10.04
C ASN A 31 -60.82 42.24 10.90
N SER A 32 -61.58 41.16 10.72
CA SER A 32 -61.10 39.82 11.07
C SER A 32 -59.94 39.39 10.14
N LEU A 33 -59.93 39.86 8.89
CA LEU A 33 -58.91 39.53 7.89
C LEU A 33 -57.55 40.19 8.17
N ASP A 34 -57.50 41.41 8.69
CA ASP A 34 -56.23 42.09 9.00
C ASP A 34 -55.49 41.48 10.19
N ARG A 35 -56.22 40.88 11.15
CA ARG A 35 -55.62 40.26 12.33
C ARG A 35 -55.00 38.89 12.05
N TYR A 36 -55.54 38.13 11.09
CA TYR A 36 -55.06 36.78 10.75
C TYR A 36 -54.33 36.68 9.40
N GLY A 37 -54.38 37.70 8.55
CA GLY A 37 -53.74 37.72 7.23
C GLY A 37 -52.25 37.34 7.25
N PRO A 38 -51.40 37.98 8.07
CA PRO A 38 -49.98 37.64 8.15
C PRO A 38 -49.72 36.20 8.60
N THR A 39 -50.55 35.67 9.50
CA THR A 39 -50.45 34.29 10.01
C THR A 39 -50.85 33.28 8.94
N ILE A 40 -51.92 33.56 8.18
CA ILE A 40 -52.38 32.70 7.09
C ILE A 40 -51.31 32.61 5.99
N VAL A 41 -50.69 33.73 5.59
CA VAL A 41 -49.62 33.74 4.57
C VAL A 41 -48.38 32.95 5.03
N ARG A 42 -48.04 33.02 6.33
CA ARG A 42 -46.94 32.22 6.88
C ARG A 42 -47.27 30.73 6.89
N ILE A 43 -48.50 30.35 7.26
CA ILE A 43 -48.91 28.94 7.26
C ILE A 43 -48.96 28.39 5.84
N THR A 44 -49.50 29.13 4.88
CA THR A 44 -49.59 28.68 3.48
C THR A 44 -48.22 28.61 2.82
N SER A 45 -47.32 29.57 3.03
CA SER A 45 -45.95 29.51 2.50
C SER A 45 -45.13 28.36 3.11
N VAL A 46 -45.27 28.10 4.42
CA VAL A 46 -44.67 26.93 5.06
C VAL A 46 -45.26 25.63 4.52
N ALA A 47 -46.58 25.53 4.35
CA ALA A 47 -47.24 24.35 3.80
C ALA A 47 -46.79 24.08 2.35
N LEU A 48 -46.68 25.13 1.53
CA LEU A 48 -46.19 25.01 0.15
C LEU A 48 -44.72 24.58 0.12
N GLY A 49 -43.89 25.12 1.01
CA GLY A 49 -42.49 24.73 1.17
C GLY A 49 -42.33 23.27 1.61
N VAL A 50 -43.11 22.82 2.59
CA VAL A 50 -43.14 21.43 3.06
C VAL A 50 -43.64 20.49 1.96
N ALA A 51 -44.67 20.89 1.21
CA ALA A 51 -45.17 20.12 0.07
C ALA A 51 -44.11 19.98 -1.03
N GLY A 52 -43.41 21.07 -1.36
CA GLY A 52 -42.30 21.06 -2.32
C GLY A 52 -41.15 20.14 -1.88
N ILE A 53 -40.74 20.21 -0.61
CA ILE A 53 -39.72 19.32 -0.04
C ILE A 53 -40.20 17.86 -0.08
N CYS A 54 -41.47 17.58 0.22
CA CYS A 54 -42.03 16.23 0.13
C CYS A 54 -42.01 15.67 -1.30
N VAL A 55 -42.38 16.46 -2.31
CA VAL A 55 -42.35 16.04 -3.72
C VAL A 55 -40.90 15.82 -4.19
N PHE A 56 -39.97 16.70 -3.81
CA PHE A 56 -38.55 16.55 -4.11
C PHE A 56 -37.96 15.30 -3.44
N CYS A 57 -38.24 15.10 -2.16
CA CYS A 57 -37.86 13.89 -1.44
C CYS A 57 -38.45 12.63 -2.08
N ARG A 58 -39.71 12.67 -2.55
CA ARG A 58 -40.37 11.56 -3.26
C ARG A 58 -39.73 11.27 -4.63
N SER A 59 -39.33 12.29 -5.38
CA SER A 59 -38.65 12.14 -6.67
C SER A 59 -37.26 11.50 -6.52
N ILE A 60 -36.48 11.90 -5.50
CA ILE A 60 -35.19 11.26 -5.17
C ILE A 60 -35.37 9.85 -4.58
N ARG A 61 -36.53 9.57 -3.96
CA ARG A 61 -36.87 8.31 -3.29
C ARG A 61 -36.87 7.10 -4.22
N MET A 62 -37.12 7.28 -5.53
CA MET A 62 -37.27 6.16 -6.48
C MET A 62 -35.98 5.78 -7.21
N ASN A 63 -35.04 6.70 -7.39
CA ASN A 63 -33.81 6.44 -8.14
C ASN A 63 -32.56 6.24 -7.26
N SER A 64 -32.71 6.39 -5.94
CA SER A 64 -31.57 6.35 -5.03
C SER A 64 -31.49 5.00 -4.32
N ALA A 65 -30.47 4.23 -4.70
CA ALA A 65 -29.95 3.02 -4.04
C ALA A 65 -29.84 3.09 -2.51
N LYS A 66 -29.83 4.32 -1.97
CA LYS A 66 -29.52 4.61 -0.58
C LYS A 66 -30.67 4.31 0.38
N PHE A 67 -31.91 4.23 -0.12
CA PHE A 67 -33.13 4.22 0.71
C PHE A 67 -34.04 3.00 0.54
N THR A 68 -33.77 2.12 -0.43
CA THR A 68 -34.55 0.90 -0.67
C THR A 68 -33.76 -0.33 -0.24
N GLN A 69 -34.44 -1.31 0.36
CA GLN A 69 -33.84 -2.60 0.69
C GLN A 69 -34.15 -3.59 -0.42
N PHE A 70 -33.12 -4.06 -1.13
CA PHE A 70 -33.26 -5.13 -2.12
C PHE A 70 -33.32 -6.49 -1.43
N LYS A 71 -34.30 -7.32 -1.77
CA LYS A 71 -34.47 -8.66 -1.18
C LYS A 71 -33.77 -9.72 -2.01
N THR A 72 -33.93 -9.63 -3.33
CA THR A 72 -33.37 -10.54 -4.33
C THR A 72 -32.50 -9.77 -5.33
N ALA A 73 -31.59 -10.46 -6.03
CA ALA A 73 -30.78 -9.88 -7.10
C ALA A 73 -31.63 -9.34 -8.28
N THR A 74 -32.82 -9.90 -8.50
CA THR A 74 -33.81 -9.45 -9.49
C THR A 74 -34.33 -8.05 -9.24
N ASP A 75 -34.38 -7.65 -7.98
CA ASP A 75 -35.01 -6.40 -7.55
C ASP A 75 -34.11 -5.19 -7.81
N ILE A 76 -32.84 -5.44 -8.16
CA ILE A 76 -31.84 -4.40 -8.41
C ILE A 76 -32.01 -3.89 -9.85
N PRO A 77 -32.28 -2.57 -10.05
CA PRO A 77 -32.44 -2.02 -11.39
C PRO A 77 -31.16 -2.07 -12.24
N GLU A 78 -31.31 -2.26 -13.55
CA GLU A 78 -30.19 -2.39 -14.50
C GLU A 78 -29.25 -1.16 -14.51
N GLN A 79 -29.80 0.02 -14.26
CA GLN A 79 -29.03 1.28 -14.16
C GLN A 79 -27.93 1.21 -13.09
N PHE A 80 -28.08 0.37 -12.07
CA PHE A 80 -27.11 0.23 -10.99
C PHE A 80 -25.89 -0.58 -11.44
N TYR A 81 -26.09 -1.56 -12.32
CA TYR A 81 -25.03 -2.33 -12.95
C TYR A 81 -24.25 -1.46 -13.93
N GLN A 82 -24.95 -0.70 -14.77
CA GLN A 82 -24.33 0.24 -15.71
C GLN A 82 -23.48 1.31 -15.01
N ARG A 83 -23.93 1.80 -13.84
CA ARG A 83 -23.20 2.81 -13.05
C ARG A 83 -22.17 2.21 -12.09
N HIS A 84 -22.08 0.89 -11.97
CA HIS A 84 -21.23 0.18 -11.01
C HIS A 84 -21.41 0.69 -9.57
N VAL A 85 -22.67 0.77 -9.12
CA VAL A 85 -22.98 1.27 -7.79
C VAL A 85 -22.48 0.30 -6.72
N ARG A 86 -21.96 0.86 -5.62
CA ARG A 86 -21.56 0.09 -4.44
C ARG A 86 -22.71 -0.02 -3.46
N LEU A 87 -23.15 -1.26 -3.21
CA LEU A 87 -24.15 -1.56 -2.21
C LEU A 87 -23.50 -2.01 -0.89
N HIS A 88 -24.23 -1.84 0.19
CA HIS A 88 -23.81 -2.25 1.52
C HIS A 88 -24.65 -3.45 1.95
N GLY A 89 -24.01 -4.42 2.59
CA GLY A 89 -24.73 -5.57 3.12
C GLY A 89 -23.99 -6.24 4.25
N ILE A 90 -24.70 -7.12 4.94
CA ILE A 90 -24.15 -7.98 5.99
C ILE A 90 -24.11 -9.40 5.43
N VAL A 91 -22.98 -10.07 5.57
CA VAL A 91 -22.85 -11.47 5.13
C VAL A 91 -23.51 -12.36 6.18
N ASN A 92 -24.59 -13.05 5.79
CA ASN A 92 -25.28 -14.00 6.65
C ASN A 92 -24.46 -15.29 6.75
N SER A 93 -24.10 -15.87 5.61
CA SER A 93 -23.31 -17.10 5.54
C SER A 93 -22.60 -17.22 4.18
N VAL A 94 -21.70 -18.19 4.07
CA VAL A 94 -20.93 -18.47 2.84
C VAL A 94 -21.16 -19.92 2.43
N ASN A 95 -21.63 -20.12 1.19
CA ASN A 95 -21.88 -21.44 0.60
C ASN A 95 -20.56 -22.22 0.38
N GLY A 96 -20.66 -23.54 0.16
CA GLY A 96 -19.52 -24.41 -0.17
C GLY A 96 -18.70 -23.91 -1.35
N ASP A 97 -19.40 -23.42 -2.39
CA ASP A 97 -18.78 -22.89 -3.61
C ASP A 97 -18.24 -21.46 -3.43
N GLY A 98 -18.28 -20.94 -2.20
CA GLY A 98 -17.82 -19.60 -1.81
C GLY A 98 -18.69 -18.44 -2.27
N GLN A 99 -19.95 -18.71 -2.62
CA GLN A 99 -20.96 -17.67 -2.82
C GLN A 99 -21.32 -17.05 -1.47
N LEU A 100 -21.38 -15.72 -1.41
CA LEU A 100 -21.74 -14.98 -0.21
C LEU A 100 -23.25 -14.76 -0.19
N LEU A 101 -23.92 -15.20 0.87
CA LEU A 101 -25.32 -14.90 1.12
C LEU A 101 -25.40 -13.60 1.90
N VAL A 102 -25.81 -12.52 1.22
CA VAL A 102 -25.74 -11.15 1.74
C VAL A 102 -27.15 -10.61 2.00
N SER A 103 -27.38 -10.13 3.22
CA SER A 103 -28.53 -9.29 3.52
C SER A 103 -28.21 -7.83 3.20
N HIS A 104 -28.89 -7.27 2.21
CA HIS A 104 -28.71 -5.87 1.83
C HIS A 104 -29.13 -4.92 2.96
N SER A 105 -28.29 -3.95 3.29
CA SER A 105 -28.56 -2.90 4.26
C SER A 105 -28.63 -1.54 3.56
N PRO A 106 -29.79 -0.84 3.55
CA PRO A 106 -29.86 0.52 3.01
C PRO A 106 -28.95 1.45 3.82
N ILE A 107 -28.37 2.45 3.16
CA ILE A 107 -27.41 3.37 3.78
C ILE A 107 -28.11 4.26 4.83
N LEU A 108 -29.37 4.63 4.57
CA LEU A 108 -30.17 5.46 5.47
C LEU A 108 -31.53 4.81 5.69
N ARG A 109 -31.85 4.49 6.96
CA ARG A 109 -33.19 4.08 7.39
C ARG A 109 -33.94 5.34 7.84
N LEU A 110 -35.01 5.70 7.14
CA LEU A 110 -35.82 6.86 7.52
C LEU A 110 -36.78 6.48 8.66
N PRO A 111 -37.01 7.36 9.65
CA PRO A 111 -37.81 7.05 10.85
C PRO A 111 -39.28 6.68 10.53
N TRP A 112 -39.84 7.21 9.43
CA TRP A 112 -41.18 6.87 8.94
C TRP A 112 -41.27 5.54 8.17
N GLN A 113 -40.15 4.86 7.92
CA GLN A 113 -40.14 3.49 7.38
C GLN A 113 -40.19 2.45 8.50
N SER A 114 -40.56 2.86 9.71
CA SER A 114 -40.59 1.99 10.88
C SER A 114 -41.71 0.96 10.76
N LYS A 115 -41.30 -0.31 10.90
CA LYS A 115 -42.13 -1.47 11.31
C LYS A 115 -43.20 -2.01 10.36
N ALA A 116 -43.27 -1.63 9.08
CA ALA A 116 -44.15 -2.33 8.12
C ALA A 116 -43.66 -3.76 7.74
N SER A 117 -42.50 -4.19 8.23
CA SER A 117 -41.84 -5.44 7.84
C SER A 117 -41.48 -6.34 9.05
N SER A 118 -42.09 -6.16 10.21
CA SER A 118 -41.87 -7.06 11.36
C SER A 118 -42.52 -8.45 11.20
N ASN A 119 -43.36 -8.65 10.18
CA ASN A 119 -44.08 -9.90 9.93
C ASN A 119 -43.62 -10.66 8.67
N GLU A 120 -42.51 -10.28 8.03
CA GLU A 120 -42.11 -10.93 6.79
C GLU A 120 -41.13 -12.10 7.04
N PRO A 121 -41.48 -13.34 6.66
CA PRO A 121 -40.83 -14.55 7.18
C PRO A 121 -39.47 -14.88 6.53
N GLN A 122 -38.96 -14.06 5.59
CA GLN A 122 -37.72 -14.39 4.87
C GLN A 122 -36.72 -13.23 4.87
N PRO A 123 -35.50 -13.42 5.44
CA PRO A 123 -34.45 -12.42 5.39
C PRO A 123 -34.01 -12.18 3.93
N SER A 124 -33.60 -10.96 3.59
CA SER A 124 -33.03 -10.66 2.26
C SER A 124 -31.83 -11.57 1.98
N ARG A 125 -31.85 -12.26 0.84
CA ARG A 125 -30.84 -13.24 0.40
C ARG A 125 -30.37 -12.85 -0.98
N ILE A 126 -29.33 -12.02 -1.02
CA ILE A 126 -28.66 -11.68 -2.27
C ILE A 126 -27.44 -12.57 -2.39
N ASN A 127 -27.39 -13.37 -3.45
CA ASN A 127 -26.25 -14.23 -3.74
C ASN A 127 -25.18 -13.41 -4.46
N VAL A 128 -24.06 -13.16 -3.78
CA VAL A 128 -22.94 -12.40 -4.30
C VAL A 128 -21.76 -13.34 -4.54
N ARG A 129 -21.30 -13.42 -5.79
CA ARG A 129 -20.08 -14.12 -6.21
C ARG A 129 -18.96 -13.12 -6.43
N LEU A 130 -17.76 -13.51 -6.03
CA LEU A 130 -16.55 -12.73 -6.24
C LEU A 130 -16.22 -12.71 -7.73
N ALA A 131 -16.08 -11.52 -8.31
CA ALA A 131 -15.76 -11.36 -9.72
C ALA A 131 -14.31 -11.76 -10.05
N GLY A 132 -14.15 -12.46 -11.18
CA GLY A 132 -12.85 -12.75 -11.79
C GLY A 132 -11.99 -13.79 -11.08
N ILE A 133 -12.56 -14.54 -10.13
CA ILE A 133 -11.81 -15.45 -9.27
C ILE A 133 -12.51 -16.80 -9.18
N GLU A 134 -11.69 -17.85 -9.22
CA GLU A 134 -12.07 -19.22 -8.86
C GLU A 134 -11.43 -19.60 -7.53
N LEU A 135 -12.25 -20.12 -6.61
CA LEU A 135 -11.77 -20.53 -5.31
C LEU A 135 -11.09 -21.89 -5.38
N VAL A 136 -9.93 -21.98 -4.72
CA VAL A 136 -9.20 -23.24 -4.52
C VAL A 136 -9.60 -23.82 -3.15
N SER A 137 -9.34 -25.11 -2.92
CA SER A 137 -9.57 -25.77 -1.64
C SER A 137 -9.03 -24.96 -0.45
N GLY A 138 -9.89 -24.67 0.54
CA GLY A 138 -9.58 -23.83 1.71
C GLY A 138 -9.95 -22.35 1.56
N GLY A 139 -10.22 -21.85 0.35
CA GLY A 139 -10.67 -20.47 0.13
C GLY A 139 -12.06 -20.19 0.69
N ALA A 140 -12.99 -21.14 0.55
CA ALA A 140 -14.35 -21.02 1.11
C ALA A 140 -14.34 -20.95 2.64
N ASP A 141 -13.48 -21.74 3.31
CA ASP A 141 -13.34 -21.72 4.76
C ASP A 141 -12.74 -20.40 5.26
N TRP A 142 -11.78 -19.85 4.50
CA TRP A 142 -11.24 -18.53 4.79
C TRP A 142 -12.33 -17.45 4.71
N LEU A 143 -13.22 -17.51 3.71
CA LEU A 143 -14.35 -16.60 3.60
C LEU A 143 -15.33 -16.75 4.77
N ARG A 144 -15.65 -18.00 5.15
CA ARG A 144 -16.50 -18.27 6.33
C ARG A 144 -15.92 -17.62 7.58
N HIS A 145 -14.64 -17.85 7.87
CA HIS A 145 -14.00 -17.32 9.07
C HIS A 145 -13.86 -15.79 9.05
N ASN A 146 -13.54 -15.20 7.88
CA ASN A 146 -13.21 -13.77 7.81
C ASN A 146 -14.40 -12.87 7.51
N LEU A 147 -15.48 -13.36 6.88
CA LEU A 147 -16.60 -12.54 6.44
C LEU A 147 -17.92 -12.86 7.14
N SER A 148 -18.08 -14.01 7.82
CA SER A 148 -19.32 -14.34 8.52
C SER A 148 -19.76 -13.19 9.44
N SER A 149 -21.01 -12.75 9.33
CA SER A 149 -21.62 -11.66 10.11
C SER A 149 -20.94 -10.28 9.98
N LYS A 150 -20.03 -10.08 9.00
CA LYS A 150 -19.38 -8.78 8.78
C LYS A 150 -20.13 -7.94 7.75
N THR A 151 -20.00 -6.62 7.92
CA THR A 151 -20.47 -5.66 6.93
C THR A 151 -19.49 -5.58 5.77
N ILE A 152 -20.02 -5.70 4.57
CA ILE A 152 -19.26 -5.61 3.32
C ILE A 152 -19.85 -4.51 2.43
N LYS A 153 -18.99 -3.96 1.57
CA LYS A 153 -19.38 -3.12 0.44
C LYS A 153 -19.08 -3.91 -0.82
N PHE A 154 -20.03 -4.05 -1.72
CA PHE A 154 -19.81 -4.77 -2.97
C PHE A 154 -20.23 -3.91 -4.16
N GLU A 155 -19.36 -3.84 -5.15
CA GLU A 155 -19.57 -3.09 -6.39
C GLU A 155 -20.24 -3.99 -7.42
N LEU A 156 -21.38 -3.58 -7.94
CA LEU A 156 -22.14 -4.34 -8.93
C LEU A 156 -21.43 -4.30 -10.29
N LEU A 157 -21.03 -5.47 -10.82
CA LEU A 157 -20.42 -5.58 -12.14
C LEU A 157 -21.40 -6.16 -13.15
N THR A 158 -21.75 -7.43 -12.98
CA THR A 158 -22.66 -8.16 -13.87
C THR A 158 -23.66 -8.96 -13.04
N ARG A 159 -24.82 -9.26 -13.62
CA ARG A 159 -25.81 -10.17 -13.06
C ARG A 159 -25.86 -11.47 -13.86
N ARG A 160 -25.85 -12.62 -13.19
CA ARG A 160 -26.09 -13.95 -13.75
C ARG A 160 -27.28 -14.57 -13.05
N GLU A 161 -28.47 -14.45 -13.64
CA GLU A 161 -29.74 -14.94 -13.09
C GLU A 161 -30.02 -14.42 -11.65
N GLN A 162 -29.75 -15.27 -10.65
CA GLN A 162 -29.90 -15.00 -9.21
C GLN A 162 -28.59 -14.60 -8.52
N ASN A 163 -27.45 -14.77 -9.19
CA ASN A 163 -26.13 -14.47 -8.68
C ASN A 163 -25.61 -13.13 -9.22
N ILE A 164 -24.96 -12.37 -8.36
CA ILE A 164 -24.33 -11.10 -8.73
C ILE A 164 -22.82 -11.28 -8.73
N LEU A 165 -22.16 -10.91 -9.83
CA LEU A 165 -20.71 -10.79 -9.86
C LEU A 165 -20.31 -9.42 -9.34
N ALA A 166 -19.49 -9.41 -8.29
CA ALA A 166 -19.11 -8.18 -7.63
C ALA A 166 -17.63 -8.12 -7.22
N ASP A 167 -17.14 -6.88 -7.16
CA ASP A 167 -15.88 -6.55 -6.47
C ASP A 167 -16.20 -6.27 -5.00
N VAL A 168 -15.69 -7.11 -4.08
CA VAL A 168 -16.10 -7.10 -2.68
C VAL A 168 -15.04 -6.48 -1.78
N PHE A 169 -15.50 -5.61 -0.87
CA PHE A 169 -14.68 -4.90 0.10
C PHE A 169 -15.16 -5.16 1.52
N ALA A 170 -14.25 -5.51 2.41
CA ALA A 170 -14.54 -5.78 3.81
C ALA A 170 -13.66 -4.94 4.74
N LYS A 171 -14.13 -4.71 5.96
CA LYS A 171 -13.29 -4.15 7.02
C LYS A 171 -12.46 -5.27 7.66
N ARG A 172 -11.19 -4.98 7.94
CA ARG A 172 -10.30 -5.95 8.62
C ARG A 172 -10.71 -6.15 10.08
N THR A 173 -11.01 -5.05 10.75
CA THR A 173 -11.43 -4.97 12.15
C THR A 173 -12.62 -4.02 12.25
N ARG A 174 -13.49 -4.19 13.26
CA ARG A 174 -14.64 -3.29 13.51
C ARG A 174 -14.25 -1.81 13.59
N TRP A 175 -13.08 -1.54 14.19
CA TRP A 175 -12.54 -0.20 14.45
C TRP A 175 -11.74 0.41 13.29
N SER A 176 -11.35 -0.39 12.28
CA SER A 176 -10.58 0.15 11.15
C SER A 176 -11.52 0.87 10.17
N PRO A 177 -11.22 2.12 9.78
CA PRO A 177 -11.98 2.80 8.74
C PRO A 177 -11.65 2.28 7.33
N LEU A 178 -10.53 1.56 7.20
CA LEU A 178 -10.02 1.11 5.91
C LEU A 178 -10.69 -0.19 5.46
N PHE A 179 -11.20 -0.15 4.24
CA PHE A 179 -11.69 -1.33 3.54
C PHE A 179 -10.57 -1.93 2.71
N TYR A 180 -10.40 -3.25 2.82
CA TYR A 180 -9.54 -4.01 1.91
C TYR A 180 -10.40 -4.75 0.90
N ASN A 181 -9.82 -5.00 -0.27
CA ASN A 181 -10.47 -5.73 -1.34
C ASN A 181 -10.29 -7.24 -1.09
N VAL A 182 -11.41 -7.95 -0.97
CA VAL A 182 -11.45 -9.39 -0.65
C VAL A 182 -10.94 -10.21 -1.82
N ASN A 183 -11.37 -9.89 -3.05
CA ASN A 183 -10.95 -10.56 -4.28
C ASN A 183 -9.41 -10.60 -4.35
N ARG A 184 -8.78 -9.45 -4.18
CA ARG A 184 -7.31 -9.31 -4.20
C ARG A 184 -6.62 -10.08 -3.07
N GLU A 185 -7.19 -10.05 -1.86
CA GLU A 185 -6.58 -10.70 -0.69
C GLU A 185 -6.55 -12.22 -0.82
N LEU A 186 -7.62 -12.82 -1.37
CA LEU A 186 -7.68 -14.26 -1.64
C LEU A 186 -6.59 -14.70 -2.62
N VAL A 187 -6.47 -14.01 -3.75
CA VAL A 187 -5.46 -14.32 -4.79
C VAL A 187 -4.05 -14.17 -4.21
N ARG A 188 -3.79 -13.12 -3.44
CA ARG A 188 -2.47 -12.89 -2.80
C ARG A 188 -2.06 -13.97 -1.82
N ARG A 189 -3.04 -14.62 -1.18
CA ARG A 189 -2.80 -15.75 -0.26
C ARG A 189 -2.70 -17.08 -1.00
N GLY A 190 -2.94 -17.11 -2.31
CA GLY A 190 -3.02 -18.35 -3.09
C GLY A 190 -4.22 -19.22 -2.69
N LEU A 191 -5.27 -18.63 -2.10
CA LEU A 191 -6.51 -19.35 -1.78
C LEU A 191 -7.49 -19.37 -2.95
N SER A 192 -7.11 -18.70 -4.03
CA SER A 192 -7.90 -18.57 -5.24
C SER A 192 -6.98 -18.32 -6.43
N ARG A 193 -7.46 -18.68 -7.62
CA ARG A 193 -6.81 -18.38 -8.90
C ARG A 193 -7.65 -17.41 -9.71
N VAL A 194 -7.03 -16.68 -10.63
CA VAL A 194 -7.78 -15.86 -11.57
C VAL A 194 -8.48 -16.81 -12.56
N VAL A 195 -9.71 -16.47 -12.93
CA VAL A 195 -10.47 -17.24 -13.94
C VAL A 195 -9.68 -17.29 -15.24
N SER A 196 -9.62 -18.45 -15.89
CA SER A 196 -8.88 -18.63 -17.15
C SER A 196 -9.52 -17.85 -18.30
N VAL A 197 -8.73 -17.57 -19.35
CA VAL A 197 -9.22 -16.95 -20.59
C VAL A 197 -10.11 -17.91 -21.37
N ASP A 198 -10.05 -19.20 -21.07
CA ASP A 198 -10.86 -20.26 -21.72
C ASP A 198 -12.37 -20.11 -21.44
N ASP A 199 -12.73 -19.42 -20.36
CA ASP A 199 -14.12 -19.15 -20.01
C ASP A 199 -14.72 -18.05 -20.90
N GLU A 200 -15.58 -18.44 -21.84
CA GLU A 200 -16.30 -17.54 -22.75
C GLU A 200 -17.05 -16.42 -22.01
N GLU A 201 -17.71 -16.74 -20.89
CA GLU A 201 -18.42 -15.75 -20.09
C GLU A 201 -17.47 -14.71 -19.49
N HIS A 202 -16.32 -15.14 -19.01
CA HIS A 202 -15.28 -14.26 -18.47
C HIS A 202 -14.72 -13.35 -19.56
N LEU A 203 -14.46 -13.90 -20.74
CA LEU A 203 -13.97 -13.15 -21.89
C LEU A 203 -14.97 -12.07 -22.31
N ARG A 204 -16.26 -12.40 -22.37
CA ARG A 204 -17.35 -11.44 -22.64
C ARG A 204 -17.42 -10.33 -21.59
N ASP A 205 -17.36 -10.67 -20.30
CA ASP A 205 -17.35 -9.71 -19.20
C ASP A 205 -16.12 -8.78 -19.28
N MET A 206 -14.95 -9.31 -19.67
CA MET A 206 -13.71 -8.54 -19.83
C MET A 206 -13.76 -7.57 -21.01
N GLN A 207 -14.37 -7.96 -22.12
CA GLN A 207 -14.50 -7.11 -23.31
C GLN A 207 -15.60 -6.05 -23.14
N SER A 208 -16.72 -6.42 -22.54
CA SER A 208 -17.88 -5.53 -22.39
C SER A 208 -17.69 -4.49 -21.29
N ILE A 209 -17.11 -4.87 -20.15
CA ILE A 209 -17.06 -4.02 -18.95
C ILE A 209 -15.62 -3.55 -18.67
N PRO A 210 -15.30 -2.27 -18.86
CA PRO A 210 -13.95 -1.76 -18.61
C PRO A 210 -13.56 -1.80 -17.12
N ARG A 211 -14.54 -1.72 -16.20
CA ARG A 211 -14.29 -1.88 -14.75
C ARG A 211 -13.85 -3.29 -14.41
N TYR A 212 -14.45 -4.30 -15.03
CA TYR A 212 -14.08 -5.70 -14.87
C TYR A 212 -12.66 -5.94 -15.39
N GLY A 213 -12.32 -5.45 -16.59
CA GLY A 213 -10.95 -5.54 -17.12
C GLY A 213 -9.89 -4.93 -16.19
N ARG A 214 -10.16 -3.76 -15.58
CA ARG A 214 -9.26 -3.16 -14.57
C ARG A 214 -9.14 -3.99 -13.29
N LEU A 215 -10.21 -4.69 -12.89
CA LEU A 215 -10.16 -5.61 -11.75
C LEU A 215 -9.26 -6.80 -12.09
N ILE A 216 -9.48 -7.47 -13.23
CA ILE A 216 -8.69 -8.61 -13.68
C ILE A 216 -7.20 -8.27 -13.75
N GLN A 217 -6.83 -7.12 -14.33
CA GLN A 217 -5.44 -6.66 -14.34
C GLN A 217 -4.82 -6.59 -12.94
N ARG A 218 -5.55 -6.13 -11.92
CA ARG A 218 -5.06 -6.11 -10.53
C ARG A 218 -4.98 -7.49 -9.90
N LEU A 219 -5.86 -8.40 -10.29
CA LEU A 219 -5.86 -9.79 -9.84
C LEU A 219 -4.68 -10.54 -10.44
N LEU A 220 -4.40 -10.40 -11.74
CA LEU A 220 -3.22 -10.99 -12.40
C LEU A 220 -1.91 -10.51 -11.76
N ILE A 221 -1.80 -9.21 -11.43
CA ILE A 221 -0.64 -8.68 -10.68
C ILE A 221 -0.53 -9.35 -9.29
N SER A 222 -1.66 -9.64 -8.66
CA SER A 222 -1.72 -10.25 -7.33
C SER A 222 -1.42 -11.74 -7.36
N GLU A 223 -1.76 -12.41 -8.46
CA GLU A 223 -1.45 -13.81 -8.75
C GLU A 223 0.05 -13.99 -9.00
N HIS A 224 0.64 -13.16 -9.86
CA HIS A 224 2.10 -13.11 -10.06
C HIS A 224 2.86 -12.89 -8.74
N TYR A 225 2.29 -12.10 -7.84
CA TYR A 225 2.87 -11.89 -6.51
C TYR A 225 2.79 -13.13 -5.62
N ALA A 226 1.70 -13.89 -5.70
CA ALA A 226 1.53 -15.14 -4.96
C ALA A 226 2.45 -16.24 -5.49
N ASP A 227 2.60 -16.34 -6.82
CA ASP A 227 3.56 -17.25 -7.47
C ASP A 227 4.99 -16.98 -7.05
N LYS A 228 5.42 -15.69 -7.09
CA LYS A 228 6.75 -15.30 -6.59
C LYS A 228 7.02 -15.68 -5.15
N ARG A 229 5.98 -15.71 -4.31
CA ARG A 229 6.11 -16.09 -2.90
C ARG A 229 5.97 -17.59 -2.66
N GLY A 230 5.39 -18.33 -3.61
CA GLY A 230 5.13 -19.76 -3.47
C GLY A 230 4.16 -20.09 -2.34
N ILE A 231 3.03 -19.38 -2.23
CA ILE A 231 2.06 -19.53 -1.13
C ILE A 231 0.74 -20.12 -1.64
N GLY A 232 0.10 -20.97 -0.83
CA GLY A 232 -1.22 -21.53 -1.11
C GLY A 232 -1.17 -22.47 -2.31
N TYR A 233 -2.08 -22.26 -3.27
CA TYR A 233 -2.09 -22.95 -4.57
C TYR A 233 -0.75 -22.87 -5.31
N TRP A 234 -0.01 -21.78 -5.13
CA TRP A 234 1.29 -21.56 -5.78
C TRP A 234 2.47 -22.18 -5.03
N LYS A 235 2.22 -22.96 -3.97
CA LYS A 235 3.28 -23.62 -3.21
C LYS A 235 3.95 -24.66 -4.09
N ARG A 236 5.25 -24.48 -4.32
CA ARG A 236 6.09 -25.49 -4.98
C ARG A 236 6.32 -26.66 -4.02
N PRO A 237 6.39 -27.90 -4.52
CA PRO A 237 6.74 -29.03 -3.68
C PRO A 237 8.08 -28.77 -2.99
N ASN A 238 8.14 -29.04 -1.70
CA ASN A 238 9.39 -28.94 -0.97
C ASN A 238 10.42 -29.92 -1.58
N ALA A 239 11.73 -29.70 -1.43
CA ALA A 239 12.74 -30.56 -2.07
C ALA A 239 12.54 -32.07 -1.74
N ILE A 240 12.07 -32.36 -0.54
CA ILE A 240 11.71 -33.72 -0.08
C ILE A 240 10.42 -34.22 -0.76
N GLU A 241 9.39 -33.38 -0.84
CA GLU A 241 8.12 -33.72 -1.52
C GLU A 241 8.34 -33.90 -3.03
N ALA A 242 9.21 -33.09 -3.63
CA ALA A 242 9.68 -33.23 -5.01
C ALA A 242 10.47 -34.53 -5.18
N MET A 243 11.36 -34.86 -4.23
CA MET A 243 12.10 -36.13 -4.25
C MET A 243 11.17 -37.35 -4.14
N ALA A 244 10.12 -37.24 -3.32
CA ALA A 244 9.11 -38.29 -3.16
C ALA A 244 8.22 -38.46 -4.39
N SER A 245 8.08 -37.42 -5.22
CA SER A 245 7.33 -37.47 -6.47
C SER A 245 8.06 -38.21 -7.60
N TYR A 246 9.38 -38.37 -7.48
CA TYR A 246 10.14 -39.13 -8.47
C TYR A 246 9.81 -40.63 -8.39
N PRO A 247 9.76 -41.33 -9.54
CA PRO A 247 9.54 -42.77 -9.55
C PRO A 247 10.67 -43.49 -8.81
N LYS A 248 10.35 -44.53 -8.03
CA LYS A 248 11.28 -45.26 -7.15
C LYS A 248 12.59 -45.66 -7.84
N GLN A 249 12.52 -46.04 -9.11
CA GLN A 249 13.67 -46.41 -9.94
C GLN A 249 14.75 -45.32 -10.00
N THR A 250 14.36 -44.04 -10.11
CA THR A 250 15.33 -42.93 -10.15
C THR A 250 16.02 -42.70 -8.81
N VAL A 251 15.28 -42.88 -7.70
CA VAL A 251 15.83 -42.77 -6.35
C VAL A 251 16.83 -43.90 -6.09
N GLU A 252 16.56 -45.10 -6.58
CA GLU A 252 17.48 -46.24 -6.50
C GLU A 252 18.74 -46.02 -7.32
N ILE A 253 18.62 -45.51 -8.56
CA ILE A 253 19.77 -45.14 -9.40
C ILE A 253 20.68 -44.13 -8.67
N ILE A 254 20.10 -43.13 -8.01
CA ILE A 254 20.87 -42.13 -7.27
C ILE A 254 21.54 -42.74 -6.04
N LYS A 255 20.83 -43.59 -5.27
CA LYS A 255 21.39 -44.25 -4.08
C LYS A 255 22.56 -45.17 -4.40
N HIS A 256 22.50 -45.86 -5.53
CA HIS A 256 23.54 -46.76 -6.00
C HIS A 256 24.61 -46.08 -6.86
N SER A 257 24.51 -44.76 -7.07
CA SER A 257 25.52 -44.01 -7.82
C SER A 257 26.84 -43.92 -7.07
N ASN A 258 27.95 -43.88 -7.82
CA ASN A 258 29.30 -43.69 -7.26
C ASN A 258 29.44 -42.37 -6.50
N VAL A 259 28.61 -41.37 -6.80
CA VAL A 259 28.60 -40.09 -6.09
C VAL A 259 28.02 -40.25 -4.68
N ALA A 260 26.92 -41.00 -4.53
CA ALA A 260 26.32 -41.27 -3.23
C ALA A 260 27.24 -42.11 -2.33
N SER A 261 27.97 -43.08 -2.89
CA SER A 261 28.97 -43.85 -2.14
C SER A 261 30.13 -42.96 -1.67
N LEU A 262 30.59 -42.02 -2.51
CA LEU A 262 31.61 -41.03 -2.17
C LEU A 262 31.17 -40.11 -1.02
N PHE A 263 29.94 -39.59 -1.06
CA PHE A 263 29.37 -38.79 0.04
C PHE A 263 29.27 -39.59 1.35
N ASN A 264 28.84 -40.86 1.27
CA ASN A 264 28.82 -41.75 2.44
C ASN A 264 30.22 -41.97 3.02
N LEU A 265 31.23 -42.09 2.16
CA LEU A 265 32.63 -42.28 2.56
C LEU A 265 33.18 -41.02 3.23
N PHE A 266 32.91 -39.84 2.66
CA PHE A 266 33.24 -38.55 3.28
C PHE A 266 32.55 -38.35 4.63
N TYR A 267 31.26 -38.68 4.74
CA TYR A 267 30.52 -38.59 6.00
C TYR A 267 31.14 -39.50 7.07
N ARG A 268 31.50 -40.74 6.72
CA ARG A 268 32.18 -41.66 7.65
C ARG A 268 33.55 -41.13 8.08
N GLN A 269 34.37 -40.62 7.16
CA GLN A 269 35.68 -40.06 7.49
C GLN A 269 35.56 -38.81 8.36
N THR A 270 34.70 -37.87 8.02
CA THR A 270 34.48 -36.65 8.80
C THR A 270 33.94 -36.94 10.20
N LYS A 271 33.06 -37.93 10.34
CA LYS A 271 32.59 -38.42 11.65
C LYS A 271 33.72 -39.04 12.48
N ALA A 272 34.59 -39.84 11.86
CA ALA A 272 35.74 -40.42 12.56
C ALA A 272 36.74 -39.34 13.00
N LEU A 273 37.06 -38.39 12.10
CA LEU A 273 37.96 -37.28 12.39
C LEU A 273 37.42 -36.34 13.47
N SER A 274 36.11 -36.07 13.49
CA SER A 274 35.52 -35.21 14.53
C SER A 274 35.59 -35.87 15.91
N VAL A 275 35.39 -37.18 16.01
CA VAL A 275 35.57 -37.92 17.27
C VAL A 275 37.04 -37.87 17.71
N ILE A 276 37.98 -38.11 16.79
CA ILE A 276 39.42 -38.03 17.08
C ILE A 276 39.78 -36.61 17.57
N LEU A 277 39.37 -35.57 16.86
CA LEU A 277 39.61 -34.17 17.21
C LEU A 277 39.01 -33.81 18.59
N LEU A 278 37.81 -34.30 18.90
CA LEU A 278 37.18 -34.07 20.21
C LEU A 278 37.94 -34.78 21.34
N THR A 279 38.47 -35.98 21.08
CA THR A 279 39.26 -36.72 22.07
C THR A 279 40.65 -36.12 22.28
N THR A 280 41.32 -35.66 21.22
CA THR A 280 42.64 -35.01 21.32
C THR A 280 42.53 -33.64 22.00
N SER A 281 41.53 -32.83 21.65
CA SER A 281 41.28 -31.54 22.30
C SER A 281 40.97 -31.68 23.79
N ARG A 282 40.15 -32.68 24.19
CA ARG A 282 39.91 -32.98 25.62
C ARG A 282 41.18 -33.37 26.38
N ARG A 283 42.10 -34.12 25.76
CA ARG A 283 43.39 -34.50 26.37
C ARG A 283 44.38 -33.35 26.43
N MET A 284 44.37 -32.44 25.46
CA MET A 284 45.29 -31.29 25.38
C MET A 284 44.86 -30.09 26.23
N LEU A 285 43.57 -29.98 26.53
CA LEU A 285 42.99 -28.92 27.37
C LEU A 285 43.76 -28.67 28.69
N PRO A 286 44.02 -29.68 29.55
CA PRO A 286 44.72 -29.46 30.82
C PRO A 286 46.17 -28.99 30.65
N PHE A 287 46.88 -29.45 29.61
CA PHE A 287 48.24 -28.99 29.31
C PHE A 287 48.25 -27.53 28.85
N PHE A 288 47.28 -27.13 28.03
CA PHE A 288 47.08 -25.74 27.63
C PHE A 288 46.79 -24.84 28.83
N PHE A 289 45.87 -25.25 29.72
CA PHE A 289 45.56 -24.50 30.94
C PHE A 289 46.75 -24.44 31.90
N HIS A 290 47.55 -25.50 31.98
CA HIS A 290 48.78 -25.50 32.76
C HIS A 290 49.83 -24.51 32.20
N GLY A 291 50.05 -24.51 30.89
CA GLY A 291 50.94 -23.55 30.23
C GLY A 291 50.48 -22.10 30.40
N LEU A 292 49.18 -21.83 30.23
CA LEU A 292 48.58 -20.51 30.50
C LEU A 292 48.78 -20.07 31.95
N ARG A 293 48.64 -20.99 32.92
CA ARG A 293 48.86 -20.71 34.33
C ARG A 293 50.32 -20.35 34.63
N LEU A 294 51.28 -21.05 34.03
CA LEU A 294 52.71 -20.74 34.15
C LEU A 294 53.07 -19.37 33.56
N ILE A 295 52.48 -19.03 32.40
CA ILE A 295 52.66 -17.71 31.77
C ILE A 295 52.04 -16.62 32.65
N PHE A 296 50.84 -16.84 33.17
CA PHE A 296 50.16 -15.91 34.06
C PHE A 296 50.94 -15.69 35.37
N ASP A 297 51.46 -16.76 35.98
CA ASP A 297 52.27 -16.65 37.21
C ASP A 297 53.59 -15.93 36.95
N SER A 298 54.23 -16.16 35.80
CA SER A 298 55.41 -15.41 35.36
C SER A 298 55.11 -13.93 35.15
N ALA A 299 54.01 -13.60 34.46
CA ALA A 299 53.57 -12.22 34.24
C ALA A 299 53.18 -11.52 35.54
N LYS A 300 52.54 -12.24 36.48
CA LYS A 300 52.22 -11.70 37.80
C LYS A 300 53.48 -11.36 38.57
N ARG A 301 54.51 -12.22 38.52
CA ARG A 301 55.82 -11.94 39.14
C ARG A 301 56.49 -10.72 38.52
N THR A 302 56.52 -10.60 37.19
CA THR A 302 57.13 -9.42 36.53
C THR A 302 56.36 -8.13 36.84
N VAL A 303 55.02 -8.17 36.85
CA VAL A 303 54.20 -7.00 37.23
C VAL A 303 54.40 -6.63 38.70
N THR A 304 54.48 -7.59 39.63
CA THR A 304 54.75 -7.28 41.05
C THR A 304 56.16 -6.72 41.27
N LEU A 305 57.15 -7.16 40.51
CA LEU A 305 58.50 -6.60 40.52
C LEU A 305 58.52 -5.18 39.96
N LEU A 306 57.86 -4.96 38.81
CA LEU A 306 57.68 -3.63 38.22
C LEU A 306 56.93 -2.69 39.15
N TRP A 307 55.91 -3.17 39.87
CA TRP A 307 55.17 -2.37 40.85
C TRP A 307 56.03 -2.00 42.07
N ARG A 308 56.86 -2.94 42.56
CA ARG A 308 57.86 -2.66 43.62
C ARG A 308 58.96 -1.70 43.21
N ILE A 309 59.36 -1.71 41.93
CA ILE A 309 60.33 -0.76 41.36
C ILE A 309 59.66 0.60 41.17
N ALA A 310 58.45 0.63 40.59
CA ALA A 310 57.66 1.84 40.40
C ALA A 310 57.33 2.54 41.72
N SER A 311 56.99 1.80 42.79
CA SER A 311 56.74 2.37 44.13
C SER A 311 57.99 2.96 44.79
N LYS A 312 59.20 2.62 44.30
CA LYS A 312 60.46 3.27 44.73
C LYS A 312 60.82 4.49 43.87
N LEU A 313 60.22 4.62 42.69
CA LEU A 313 60.44 5.74 41.76
C LEU A 313 59.36 6.84 41.85
N THR A 314 58.33 6.65 42.68
CA THR A 314 57.33 7.69 42.99
C THR A 314 57.87 8.71 43.99
N TYR A 315 58.88 9.47 43.59
CA TYR A 315 59.20 10.81 44.14
C TYR A 315 59.47 11.85 43.03
N SER A 316 59.06 11.58 41.78
CA SER A 316 59.09 12.58 40.70
C SER A 316 57.73 12.62 39.97
N ALA A 317 56.72 13.15 40.66
CA ALA A 317 55.35 13.27 40.19
C ALA A 317 55.12 14.34 39.09
N VAL A 318 56.11 14.60 38.22
CA VAL A 318 56.02 15.68 37.21
C VAL A 318 55.91 15.15 35.77
N ILE A 319 56.27 13.89 35.51
CA ILE A 319 56.32 13.36 34.12
C ILE A 319 55.00 12.68 33.70
N VAL A 320 54.18 12.23 34.66
CA VAL A 320 52.95 11.47 34.35
C VAL A 320 51.78 12.38 33.93
N GLU A 321 51.72 13.64 34.39
CA GLU A 321 50.68 14.58 33.96
C GLU A 321 50.83 15.06 32.51
N GLN A 322 52.06 15.20 32.00
CA GLN A 322 52.28 15.69 30.63
C GLN A 322 51.99 14.64 29.55
N LEU A 323 52.13 13.34 29.86
CA LEU A 323 51.80 12.27 28.90
C LEU A 323 50.30 11.94 28.86
N ALA A 324 49.56 12.19 29.95
CA ALA A 324 48.10 11.97 29.97
C ALA A 324 47.35 13.01 29.13
N ILE A 325 47.83 14.26 29.08
CA ILE A 325 47.20 15.35 28.32
C ILE A 325 47.44 15.17 26.81
N SER A 326 48.60 14.65 26.39
CA SER A 326 48.90 14.40 24.96
C SER A 326 48.13 13.21 24.38
N LEU A 327 47.87 12.17 25.19
CA LEU A 327 47.06 11.02 24.78
C LEU A 327 45.56 11.34 24.75
N PHE A 328 45.06 12.23 25.62
CA PHE A 328 43.66 12.68 25.58
C PHE A 328 43.34 13.62 24.40
N ALA A 329 44.31 14.42 23.96
CA ALA A 329 44.15 15.33 22.83
C ALA A 329 44.00 14.61 21.47
N SER A 330 44.51 13.38 21.33
CA SER A 330 44.37 12.58 20.11
C SER A 330 42.99 11.93 19.96
N MET A 331 42.14 11.94 21.00
CA MET A 331 40.88 11.17 21.02
C MET A 331 39.61 12.02 20.80
N TYR A 332 39.70 13.36 20.75
CA TYR A 332 38.54 14.26 20.66
C TYR A 332 38.60 15.29 19.52
N HIS A 333 38.99 14.88 18.32
CA HIS A 333 38.69 15.64 17.09
C HIS A 333 37.49 15.02 16.36
N ILE A 334 36.30 15.08 16.97
CA ILE A 334 35.04 14.80 16.29
C ILE A 334 34.14 16.01 16.49
N GLN A 335 34.00 16.83 15.44
CA GLN A 335 33.11 17.98 15.43
C GLN A 335 31.64 17.53 15.57
N PRO A 336 30.82 18.18 16.43
CA PRO A 336 29.51 17.67 16.83
C PRO A 336 28.37 17.86 15.81
N PHE A 337 28.61 18.47 14.65
CA PHE A 337 27.60 18.65 13.59
C PHE A 337 28.06 18.27 12.18
N GLY A 338 29.19 17.58 12.06
CA GLY A 338 29.63 16.99 10.80
C GLY A 338 28.90 15.67 10.56
N HIS A 339 27.96 15.63 9.61
CA HIS A 339 27.48 14.35 9.10
C HIS A 339 28.70 13.55 8.64
N CYS A 340 28.85 12.29 9.04
CA CYS A 340 29.97 11.43 8.64
C CYS A 340 30.03 11.36 7.11
N LEU A 341 30.79 12.27 6.51
CA LEU A 341 31.08 12.25 5.10
C LEU A 341 31.94 10.99 4.90
N TYR A 342 31.36 10.04 4.17
CA TYR A 342 32.01 8.89 3.54
C TYR A 342 32.15 7.61 4.39
N ARG A 343 31.08 6.80 4.45
CA ARG A 343 31.26 5.32 4.52
C ARG A 343 31.81 4.84 3.17
N GLY A 344 33.07 4.39 3.14
CA GLY A 344 33.55 3.50 2.06
C GLY A 344 34.71 3.97 1.19
N ILE A 345 35.38 5.10 1.47
CA ILE A 345 36.60 5.48 0.72
C ILE A 345 37.75 4.49 0.98
N ALA A 346 37.86 3.93 2.20
CA ALA A 346 38.82 2.86 2.48
C ALA A 346 38.53 1.56 1.68
N LYS A 347 37.34 1.42 1.08
CA LYS A 347 36.98 0.35 0.13
C LYS A 347 36.91 0.83 -1.33
N ALA A 348 37.31 2.08 -1.63
CA ALA A 348 37.31 2.64 -2.98
C ALA A 348 38.58 2.33 -3.77
N HIS A 349 39.68 1.96 -3.11
CA HIS A 349 40.93 1.55 -3.77
C HIS A 349 40.75 0.42 -4.80
N PRO A 350 39.93 -0.64 -4.57
CA PRO A 350 39.62 -1.63 -5.60
C PRO A 350 38.76 -1.11 -6.77
N ARG A 351 38.01 -0.01 -6.61
CA ARG A 351 37.33 0.67 -7.74
C ARG A 351 38.30 1.47 -8.62
N PHE A 352 39.43 1.91 -8.06
CA PHE A 352 40.46 2.65 -8.79
C PHE A 352 41.34 1.69 -9.63
N LEU A 353 41.63 0.50 -9.10
CA LEU A 353 42.35 -0.56 -9.80
C LEU A 353 41.60 -1.10 -11.04
N ASN A 354 40.27 -1.05 -11.06
CA ASN A 354 39.46 -1.49 -12.22
C ASN A 354 39.37 -0.46 -13.37
N ARG A 355 40.06 0.69 -13.28
CA ARG A 355 39.87 1.84 -14.17
C ARG A 355 41.17 2.38 -14.78
N THR A 356 42.18 1.54 -14.88
CA THR A 356 43.42 1.88 -15.58
C THR A 356 43.22 1.74 -17.09
N VAL A 357 43.60 2.76 -17.85
CA VAL A 357 43.70 2.67 -19.31
C VAL A 357 45.16 2.39 -19.64
N LEU A 358 45.43 1.21 -20.23
CA LEU A 358 46.78 0.85 -20.64
C LEU A 358 47.22 1.74 -21.80
N VAL A 359 48.33 2.46 -21.63
CA VAL A 359 48.96 3.25 -22.70
C VAL A 359 49.68 2.29 -23.64
N LYS A 360 49.23 2.20 -24.89
CA LYS A 360 49.90 1.40 -25.93
C LYS A 360 50.86 2.29 -26.71
N ASN A 361 52.03 1.78 -27.06
CA ASN A 361 52.99 2.43 -27.96
C ASN A 361 53.40 3.86 -27.54
N ASN A 362 53.44 4.14 -26.23
CA ASN A 362 53.66 5.49 -25.69
C ASN A 362 52.67 6.58 -26.19
N ASP A 363 51.52 6.21 -26.75
CA ASP A 363 50.50 7.17 -27.16
C ASP A 363 49.61 7.57 -25.96
N VAL A 364 50.09 8.56 -25.23
CA VAL A 364 49.42 9.10 -24.04
C VAL A 364 48.14 9.85 -24.41
N GLU A 365 48.06 10.43 -25.60
CA GLU A 365 46.96 11.30 -25.99
C GLU A 365 45.67 10.52 -26.26
N THR A 366 45.75 9.40 -27.00
CA THR A 366 44.60 8.52 -27.20
C THR A 366 44.16 7.85 -25.91
N ALA A 367 45.11 7.43 -25.05
CA ALA A 367 44.81 6.86 -23.74
C ALA A 367 44.06 7.87 -22.84
N MET A 368 44.49 9.14 -22.84
CA MET A 368 43.85 10.21 -22.07
C MET A 368 42.46 10.56 -22.63
N LYS A 369 42.29 10.59 -23.96
CA LYS A 369 40.97 10.78 -24.59
C LYS A 369 40.01 9.65 -24.22
N LEU A 370 40.48 8.40 -24.21
CA LEU A 370 39.68 7.24 -23.84
C LEU A 370 39.31 7.27 -22.35
N LEU A 371 40.25 7.64 -21.49
CA LEU A 371 40.00 7.83 -20.06
C LEU A 371 38.94 8.91 -19.82
N ASN A 372 39.09 10.10 -20.42
CA ASN A 372 38.13 11.19 -20.28
C ASN A 372 36.74 10.80 -20.80
N ARG A 373 36.66 10.06 -21.91
CA ARG A 373 35.40 9.54 -22.45
C ARG A 373 34.74 8.57 -21.47
N ASN A 374 35.49 7.64 -20.89
CA ASN A 374 34.95 6.67 -19.93
C ASN A 374 34.52 7.37 -18.63
N MET A 375 35.31 8.33 -18.13
CA MET A 375 34.96 9.15 -16.96
C MET A 375 33.71 10.01 -17.20
N ALA A 376 33.52 10.52 -18.42
CA ALA A 376 32.31 11.25 -18.80
C ALA A 376 31.10 10.31 -18.92
N ALA A 377 31.25 9.15 -19.55
CA ALA A 377 30.18 8.16 -19.73
C ALA A 377 29.64 7.62 -18.39
N GLU A 378 30.52 7.42 -17.41
CA GLU A 378 30.13 7.02 -16.04
C GLU A 378 29.60 8.18 -15.18
N GLY A 379 29.65 9.42 -15.69
CA GLY A 379 29.23 10.62 -14.95
C GLY A 379 30.19 11.04 -13.82
N LEU A 380 31.41 10.50 -13.79
CA LEU A 380 32.39 10.78 -12.73
C LEU A 380 32.85 12.25 -12.74
N LEU A 381 33.03 12.82 -13.93
CA LEU A 381 33.38 14.24 -14.09
C LEU A 381 32.29 15.16 -13.55
N ASP A 382 31.01 14.79 -13.72
CA ASP A 382 29.88 15.56 -13.21
C ASP A 382 29.81 15.47 -11.68
N ILE A 383 30.03 14.28 -11.11
CA ILE A 383 30.14 14.09 -9.65
C ILE A 383 31.24 14.99 -9.09
N TYR A 384 32.45 14.93 -9.67
CA TYR A 384 33.59 15.74 -9.22
C TYR A 384 33.29 17.24 -9.27
N ARG A 385 32.73 17.75 -10.38
CA ARG A 385 32.34 19.16 -10.52
C ARG A 385 31.29 19.58 -9.49
N ARG A 386 30.35 18.70 -9.15
CA ARG A 386 29.29 18.95 -8.17
C ARG A 386 29.81 18.95 -6.73
N THR A 387 30.76 18.09 -6.40
CA THR A 387 31.32 17.98 -5.05
C THR A 387 32.38 19.04 -4.76
N ARG A 388 32.82 19.80 -5.76
CA ARG A 388 33.84 20.85 -5.59
C ARG A 388 33.39 21.98 -4.66
N TYR A 389 32.08 22.25 -4.61
CA TYR A 389 31.50 23.27 -3.76
C TYR A 389 30.29 22.70 -3.02
N TYR A 390 29.97 23.30 -1.87
CA TYR A 390 28.79 22.93 -1.11
C TYR A 390 27.49 23.24 -1.90
N GLU A 391 26.61 22.25 -1.99
CA GLU A 391 25.27 22.40 -2.57
C GLU A 391 24.22 22.54 -1.46
N LYS A 392 23.38 23.58 -1.54
CA LYS A 392 22.29 23.78 -0.58
C LYS A 392 21.28 22.62 -0.65
N PRO A 393 20.70 22.14 0.47
CA PRO A 393 19.87 20.93 0.50
C PRO A 393 18.64 20.96 -0.43
N TYR A 394 18.00 22.12 -0.60
CA TYR A 394 16.85 22.26 -1.49
C TYR A 394 17.24 22.17 -2.98
N LYS A 395 18.42 22.68 -3.36
CA LYS A 395 18.96 22.54 -4.73
C LYS A 395 19.26 21.08 -5.04
N GLN A 396 19.86 20.37 -4.08
CA GLN A 396 20.12 18.94 -4.20
C GLN A 396 18.84 18.11 -4.41
N ARG A 397 17.77 18.39 -3.64
CA ARG A 397 16.48 17.70 -3.79
C ARG A 397 15.83 17.98 -5.16
N ASN A 398 15.81 19.23 -5.60
CA ASN A 398 15.25 19.60 -6.90
C ASN A 398 16.02 18.95 -8.05
N ARG A 399 17.35 18.91 -7.98
CA ARG A 399 18.17 18.21 -8.97
C ARG A 399 17.86 16.72 -9.01
N LEU A 400 17.84 16.04 -7.86
CA LEU A 400 17.57 14.61 -7.81
C LEU A 400 16.20 14.27 -8.39
N SER A 401 15.18 15.09 -8.07
CA SER A 401 13.86 14.97 -8.70
C SER A 401 13.92 15.13 -10.21
N TYR A 402 14.65 16.14 -10.72
CA TYR A 402 14.83 16.36 -12.16
C TYR A 402 15.57 15.20 -12.85
N GLU A 403 16.64 14.67 -12.25
CA GLU A 403 17.40 13.53 -12.77
C GLU A 403 16.53 12.26 -12.85
N ILE A 404 15.71 12.02 -11.82
CA ILE A 404 14.75 10.90 -11.81
C ILE A 404 13.72 11.08 -12.93
N CYS A 405 13.10 12.25 -13.06
CA CYS A 405 12.13 12.53 -14.12
C CYS A 405 12.74 12.38 -15.51
N LYS A 406 13.98 12.87 -15.71
CA LYS A 406 14.72 12.74 -16.97
C LYS A 406 15.06 11.29 -17.29
N ALA A 407 15.43 10.48 -16.30
CA ALA A 407 15.71 9.05 -16.48
C ALA A 407 14.45 8.29 -16.93
N ILE A 408 13.31 8.54 -16.26
CA ILE A 408 12.02 7.94 -16.61
C ILE A 408 11.63 8.34 -18.05
N TYR A 409 11.71 9.64 -18.37
CA TYR A 409 11.41 10.13 -19.72
C TYR A 409 12.30 9.46 -20.79
N ASN A 410 13.61 9.36 -20.54
CA ASN A 410 14.54 8.73 -21.47
C ASN A 410 14.28 7.23 -21.66
N GLU A 411 13.88 6.53 -20.59
CA GLU A 411 13.51 5.12 -20.66
C GLU A 411 12.24 4.93 -21.50
N ASP A 412 11.20 5.73 -21.25
CA ASP A 412 9.95 5.66 -21.99
C ASP A 412 10.11 6.09 -23.46
N MET A 413 10.92 7.13 -23.73
CA MET A 413 11.25 7.51 -25.12
C MET A 413 12.01 6.40 -25.84
N ARG A 414 12.98 5.75 -25.18
CA ARG A 414 13.68 4.59 -25.78
C ARG A 414 12.72 3.45 -26.10
N ARG A 415 11.79 3.13 -25.19
CA ARG A 415 10.75 2.12 -25.43
C ARG A 415 9.84 2.51 -26.59
N LYS A 416 9.44 3.78 -26.69
CA LYS A 416 8.62 4.30 -27.79
C LYS A 416 9.35 4.21 -29.13
N ILE A 417 10.61 4.63 -29.18
CA ILE A 417 11.44 4.54 -30.39
C ILE A 417 11.58 3.07 -30.79
N ALA A 418 11.98 2.18 -29.89
CA ALA A 418 12.11 0.75 -30.19
C ALA A 418 10.82 0.13 -30.72
N LEU A 419 9.66 0.56 -30.18
CA LEU A 419 8.35 0.13 -30.66
C LEU A 419 8.04 0.64 -32.07
N VAL A 420 8.32 1.92 -32.35
CA VAL A 420 8.13 2.51 -33.69
C VAL A 420 9.08 1.88 -34.71
N THR A 421 10.36 1.74 -34.37
CA THR A 421 11.37 1.10 -35.23
C THR A 421 11.03 -0.36 -35.53
N ARG A 422 10.47 -1.09 -34.54
CA ARG A 422 9.97 -2.46 -34.76
C ARG A 422 8.80 -2.50 -35.76
N LYS A 423 7.92 -1.50 -35.75
CA LYS A 423 6.78 -1.40 -36.67
C LYS A 423 7.18 -0.91 -38.07
N ASN A 424 8.14 0.00 -38.15
CA ASN A 424 8.69 0.53 -39.39
C ASN A 424 9.94 -0.25 -39.84
N ARG A 425 9.82 -1.57 -40.02
CA ARG A 425 10.85 -2.34 -40.71
C ARG A 425 10.65 -2.19 -42.22
N PRO A 426 11.67 -1.81 -43.01
CA PRO A 426 11.55 -1.64 -44.47
C PRO A 426 11.25 -2.96 -45.19
N ASP A 427 11.59 -4.09 -44.58
CA ASP A 427 11.23 -5.41 -45.05
C ASP A 427 10.33 -6.12 -44.02
N ARG A 428 9.18 -6.62 -44.49
CA ARG A 428 8.19 -7.32 -43.65
C ARG A 428 8.65 -8.73 -43.31
N TRP A 429 9.55 -9.32 -44.12
CA TRP A 429 9.98 -10.71 -44.02
C TRP A 429 11.49 -10.87 -44.32
N PRO A 430 12.37 -10.61 -43.35
CA PRO A 430 13.81 -10.72 -43.57
C PRO A 430 14.20 -12.19 -43.88
N GLY A 431 14.81 -12.42 -45.05
CA GLY A 431 15.39 -13.72 -45.42
C GLY A 431 14.74 -14.44 -46.61
N GLN A 432 13.92 -13.77 -47.43
CA GLN A 432 13.47 -14.29 -48.73
C GLN A 432 14.30 -13.68 -49.86
N TYR A 433 15.52 -14.20 -50.06
CA TYR A 433 16.29 -14.04 -51.30
C TYR A 433 16.92 -15.36 -51.67
#